data_AF-A0A934P9H6-F1
#
_entry.id   AF-A0A934P9H6-F1
#
_cell.length_a   1.000
_cell.length_b   1.000
_cell.length_c   1.000
_cell.angle_alpha   90.00
_cell.angle_beta   90.00
_cell.angle_gamma   90.00
#
_symmetry.space_group_name_H-M   'P 1'
#
loop_
_entity.id
_entity.type
_entity.pdbx_description
1 polymer ?
#
loop_
_entity_poly.entity_id
_entity_poly.type
_entity_poly.pdbx_seq_one_letter_code
_entity_poly.pdbx_strand_id
1 'polypeptide(L)' 'MINIVLDNFDQYYKILTNLKDDKDKYIQKSVANNLNDLYKEDEEKFYFIINNWEKGEVSKECQWVIKHGSRNVK' A
#
# COMPACT_ATOMS: atom_id res chain seq x y z
N MET A 1 0.07 16.65 7.56
CA MET A 1 -0.12 15.23 7.93
C MET A 1 0.80 14.33 7.09
N ILE A 2 0.92 14.56 5.78
CA ILE A 2 1.81 13.81 4.86
C ILE A 2 3.30 13.86 5.24
N ASN A 3 3.83 14.99 5.74
CA ASN A 3 5.25 15.08 6.13
C ASN A 3 5.69 14.02 7.17
N ILE A 4 4.82 13.63 8.11
CA ILE A 4 5.16 12.64 9.15
C ILE A 4 5.34 11.23 8.55
N VAL A 5 4.61 10.92 7.47
CA VAL A 5 4.66 9.62 6.79
C VAL A 5 5.97 9.46 6.03
N LEU A 6 6.45 10.52 5.40
CA LEU A 6 7.72 10.49 4.65
C LEU A 6 8.91 10.36 5.60
N ASP A 7 8.85 11.02 6.76
CA ASP A 7 9.90 10.96 7.80
C ASP A 7 9.96 9.59 8.51
N ASN A 8 8.86 8.81 8.50
CA ASN A 8 8.76 7.51 9.17
C ASN A 8 8.27 6.40 8.23
N PHE A 9 8.84 6.33 7.04
CA PHE A 9 8.42 5.38 6.01
C PHE A 9 8.41 3.93 6.50
N ASP A 10 9.38 3.52 7.32
CA ASP A 10 9.46 2.15 7.85
C ASP A 10 8.24 1.76 8.69
N GLN A 11 7.75 2.68 9.53
CA GLN A 11 6.55 2.43 10.34
C GLN A 11 5.31 2.36 9.46
N TYR A 12 5.20 3.27 8.49
CA TYR A 12 4.10 3.27 7.52
C TYR A 12 4.05 1.98 6.71
N TYR A 13 5.18 1.58 6.14
CA TYR A 13 5.33 0.32 5.40
C TYR A 13 4.97 -0.88 6.25
N LYS A 14 5.42 -0.94 7.51
CA LYS A 14 5.10 -2.02 8.45
C LYS A 14 3.60 -2.13 8.71
N ILE A 15 2.91 -1.00 8.94
CA ILE A 15 1.46 -0.98 9.18
C ILE A 15 0.71 -1.50 7.96
N LEU A 16 0.99 -0.95 6.77
CA LEU A 16 0.31 -1.40 5.55
C LEU A 16 0.57 -2.87 5.27
N THR A 17 1.81 -3.34 5.46
CA THR A 17 2.19 -4.74 5.21
C THR A 17 1.48 -5.72 6.13
N ASN A 18 1.26 -5.34 7.39
CA ASN A 18 0.50 -6.15 8.35
C ASN A 18 -0.99 -6.25 8.02
N LEU A 19 -1.53 -5.28 7.27
CA LEU A 19 -2.96 -5.18 6.95
C LEU A 19 -3.31 -5.58 5.52
N LYS A 20 -2.32 -5.85 4.66
CA LYS A 20 -2.52 -6.08 3.21
C LYS A 20 -3.40 -7.30 2.90
N ASP A 21 -3.44 -8.29 3.80
CA ASP A 21 -4.20 -9.54 3.64
C ASP A 21 -5.49 -9.57 4.46
N ASP A 22 -5.88 -8.45 5.09
CA ASP A 22 -7.07 -8.42 5.93
C ASP A 22 -8.32 -8.73 5.11
N LYS A 23 -9.24 -9.52 5.66
CA LYS A 23 -10.49 -9.93 4.98
C LYS A 23 -11.56 -8.83 5.00
N ASP A 24 -11.46 -7.88 5.92
CA ASP A 24 -12.39 -6.78 6.04
C ASP A 24 -12.21 -5.78 4.88
N LYS A 25 -13.30 -5.55 4.13
CA LYS A 25 -13.31 -4.64 2.99
C LYS A 25 -13.06 -3.19 3.36
N TYR A 26 -13.38 -2.77 4.57
CA TYR A 26 -13.06 -1.44 5.08
C TYR A 26 -11.54 -1.27 5.25
N ILE A 27 -10.88 -2.27 5.85
CA ILE A 27 -9.42 -2.27 6.03
C ILE A 27 -8.72 -2.30 4.66
N GLN A 28 -9.14 -3.19 3.76
CA GLN A 28 -8.57 -3.24 2.39
C GLN A 28 -8.69 -1.89 1.66
N LYS A 29 -9.85 -1.23 1.71
CA LYS A 29 -10.06 0.10 1.11
C LYS A 29 -9.14 1.14 1.73
N SER A 30 -8.97 1.12 3.05
CA SER A 30 -8.07 2.03 3.76
C SER A 30 -6.63 1.86 3.30
N VAL A 31 -6.12 0.62 3.27
CA VAL A 31 -4.75 0.32 2.81
C VAL A 31 -4.55 0.73 1.36
N ALA A 32 -5.50 0.42 0.48
CA ALA A 32 -5.41 0.76 -0.93
C ALA A 32 -5.48 2.27 -1.20
N ASN A 33 -6.26 3.03 -0.41
CA ASN A 33 -6.26 4.49 -0.51
C ASN A 33 -4.93 5.09 -0.07
N ASN A 34 -4.36 4.59 1.03
CA ASN A 34 -3.03 4.95 1.50
C ASN A 34 -1.94 4.71 0.43
N LEU A 35 -2.01 3.59 -0.30
CA LEU A 35 -1.11 3.33 -1.43
C LEU A 35 -1.28 4.33 -2.57
N ASN A 36 -2.52 4.63 -2.98
CA ASN A 36 -2.78 5.61 -4.05
C ASN A 36 -2.31 7.02 -3.67
N ASP A 37 -2.48 7.41 -2.41
CA ASP A 37 -2.00 8.70 -1.93
C ASP A 37 -0.47 8.72 -1.84
N LEU A 38 0.16 7.62 -1.40
CA LEU A 38 1.62 7.49 -1.45
C LEU A 38 2.15 7.63 -2.89
N TYR A 39 1.50 7.03 -3.89
CA TYR A 39 1.92 7.17 -5.30
C TYR A 39 1.96 8.63 -5.76
N LYS A 40 0.99 9.46 -5.35
CA LYS A 40 0.95 10.88 -5.73
C LYS A 40 2.06 11.71 -5.07
N GLU A 41 2.55 11.27 -3.93
CA GLU A 41 3.53 11.99 -3.12
C GLU A 41 4.96 11.50 -3.38
N ASP A 42 5.15 10.19 -3.51
CA ASP A 42 6.45 9.53 -3.65
C ASP A 42 6.29 8.19 -4.39
N GLU A 43 6.44 8.24 -5.71
CA GLU A 43 6.30 7.08 -6.60
C GLU A 43 7.33 5.97 -6.27
N GLU A 44 8.56 6.35 -5.89
CA GLU A 44 9.62 5.39 -5.58
C GLU A 44 9.24 4.53 -4.38
N LYS A 45 8.73 5.15 -3.30
CA LYS A 45 8.24 4.44 -2.13
C LYS A 45 7.02 3.59 -2.44
N PHE A 46 6.11 4.07 -3.28
CA PHE A 46 4.97 3.28 -3.72
C PHE A 46 5.42 1.98 -4.43
N TYR A 47 6.29 2.09 -5.44
CA TYR A 47 6.79 0.92 -6.16
C TYR A 47 7.63 0.01 -5.26
N PHE A 48 8.37 0.56 -4.29
CA PHE A 48 9.05 -0.23 -3.28
C PHE A 48 8.08 -1.15 -2.54
N ILE A 49 6.93 -0.65 -2.08
CA ILE A 49 5.94 -1.47 -1.35
C ILE A 49 5.38 -2.55 -2.27
N ILE A 50 4.89 -2.17 -3.46
CA ILE A 50 4.26 -3.11 -4.41
C ILE A 50 5.22 -4.23 -4.78
N ASN A 51 6.45 -3.88 -5.19
CA ASN A 51 7.46 -4.85 -5.56
C ASN A 51 7.81 -5.80 -4.41
N ASN A 52 7.79 -5.33 -3.15
CA ASN A 52 8.03 -6.20 -2.01
C ASN A 52 6.82 -7.10 -1.67
N TRP A 53 5.60 -6.64 -1.86
CA TRP A 53 4.41 -7.47 -1.65
C TRP A 53 4.23 -8.54 -2.73
N GLU A 54 4.73 -8.30 -3.93
CA GLU A 54 4.72 -9.26 -5.03
C GLU A 54 5.86 -10.28 -4.98
N LYS A 55 6.85 -10.09 -4.09
CA LYS A 55 7.91 -11.09 -3.80
C LYS A 55 7.36 -12.23 -2.93
N GLY A 56 6.48 -13.05 -3.48
CA GLY A 56 5.96 -14.22 -2.80
C GLY A 56 4.56 -14.61 -3.25
N GLU A 57 3.91 -15.49 -2.48
CA GLU A 57 2.52 -15.81 -2.72
C GLU A 57 1.63 -14.62 -2.32
N VAL A 58 0.90 -14.10 -3.30
CA VAL A 58 0.01 -12.95 -3.11
C VAL A 58 -1.40 -13.45 -2.85
N SER A 59 -1.95 -13.11 -1.68
CA SER A 59 -3.35 -13.42 -1.35
C SER A 59 -4.32 -12.68 -2.28
N LYS A 60 -5.55 -13.17 -2.41
CA LYS A 60 -6.60 -12.48 -3.17
C LYS A 60 -6.93 -11.10 -2.58
N GLU A 61 -6.79 -10.96 -1.26
CA GLU A 61 -6.98 -9.70 -0.54
C GLU A 61 -5.88 -8.69 -0.91
N CYS A 62 -4.61 -9.10 -0.83
CA CYS A 62 -3.48 -8.27 -1.20
C CYS A 62 -3.52 -7.89 -2.68
N GLN A 63 -3.86 -8.83 -3.57
CA GLN A 63 -4.02 -8.55 -5.00
C GLN A 63 -5.11 -7.50 -5.26
N TRP A 64 -6.22 -7.56 -4.51
CA TRP A 64 -7.27 -6.54 -4.58
C TRP A 64 -6.77 -5.18 -4.11
N VAL A 65 -6.02 -5.14 -3.00
CA VAL A 65 -5.42 -3.92 -2.45
C VAL A 65 -4.46 -3.28 -3.46
N ILE A 66 -3.54 -4.07 -4.04
CA ILE A 66 -2.59 -3.59 -5.06
C ILE A 66 -3.35 -3.02 -6.26
N LYS A 67 -4.30 -3.78 -6.82
CA LYS A 67 -5.09 -3.32 -7.98
C LYS A 67 -5.85 -2.03 -7.68
N HIS A 68 -6.44 -1.92 -6.50
CA HIS A 68 -7.20 -0.72 -6.13
C HIS A 68 -6.28 0.46 -5.80
N GLY A 69 -5.13 0.22 -5.20
CA GLY A 69 -4.11 1.23 -4.89
C GLY A 69 -3.46 1.81 -6.14
N SER A 70 -3.25 0.98 -7.17
CA SER A 70 -2.65 1.38 -8.44
C SER A 70 -3.63 2.02 -9.44
N ARG A 71 -4.88 2.31 -9.05
CA ARG A 71 -5.96 2.72 -9.98
C ARG A 71 -5.69 4.02 -10.76
N ASN A 72 -4.77 4.85 -10.29
CA ASN A 72 -4.40 6.13 -10.91
C ASN A 72 -2.94 6.17 -11.38
N VAL A 73 -2.23 5.04 -11.34
CA VAL A 73 -0.85 4.94 -11.82
C VAL A 73 -0.84 5.13 -13.33
N LYS A 74 0.07 5.97 -13.83
CA LYS A 74 0.22 6.27 -15.26
C LYS A 74 1.36 5.49 -15.91
#